data_AF-A0A9D1BP92-F1
#
_entry.id   AF-A0A9D1BP92-F1
#
_cell.length_a   1.000
_cell.length_b   1.000
_cell.length_c   1.000
_cell.angle_alpha   90.00
_cell.angle_beta   90.00
_cell.angle_gamma   90.00
#
_symmetry.space_group_name_H-M   'P 1'
#
loop_
_entity.id
_entity.type
_entity.pdbx_description
1 polymer ?
#
loop_
_entity_poly.entity_id
_entity_poly.type
_entity_poly.pdbx_seq_one_letter_code
_entity_poly.pdbx_strand_id
1 'polypeptide(L)'
;ILVDCLTVWLSTIRFSADNPSAAALPPLFDDPHIISLLNALEGVTGARVILVSNEVGMGIVPDNRLARRFRDEAGELHQVLGGLCDCVNLVVAGLALPLKGPCLT
;
A
#
# COMPACT_ATOMS: atom_id res chain seq x y z
N ILE A 1 -10.54 -3.54 -12.67
CA ILE A 1 -10.80 -2.99 -11.32
C ILE A 1 -9.70 -1.98 -11.03
N LEU A 2 -10.06 -0.75 -10.67
CA LEU A 2 -9.12 0.29 -10.24
C LEU A 2 -9.32 0.52 -8.75
N VAL A 3 -8.24 0.42 -7.97
CA VAL A 3 -8.23 0.72 -6.54
C VAL A 3 -7.36 1.96 -6.34
N ASP A 4 -7.98 3.07 -5.95
CA ASP A 4 -7.32 4.37 -5.80
C ASP A 4 -7.84 5.09 -4.52
N CYS A 5 -7.03 5.31 -3.48
CA CYS A 5 -5.63 4.89 -3.28
C CYS A 5 -5.42 4.02 -2.02
N LEU A 6 -4.40 3.15 -2.09
CA LEU A 6 -4.04 2.21 -1.03
C LEU A 6 -3.55 2.89 0.25
N THR A 7 -2.94 4.07 0.16
CA THR A 7 -2.47 4.83 1.35
C THR A 7 -3.63 5.40 2.16
N VAL A 8 -4.69 5.92 1.51
CA VAL A 8 -5.91 6.37 2.21
C VAL A 8 -6.64 5.18 2.82
N TRP A 9 -6.74 4.07 2.08
CA TRP A 9 -7.31 2.83 2.59
C TRP A 9 -6.55 2.31 3.82
N LEU A 10 -5.22 2.22 3.73
CA LEU A 10 -4.36 1.80 4.84
C LEU A 10 -4.53 2.73 6.05
N SER A 11 -4.57 4.05 5.82
CA SER A 11 -4.81 4.99 6.90
C SER A 11 -6.14 4.75 7.61
N THR A 12 -7.18 4.37 6.86
CA THR A 12 -8.53 4.17 7.37
C THR A 12 -8.63 2.93 8.24
N ILE A 13 -8.06 1.80 7.79
CA ILE A 13 -8.14 0.52 8.51
C ILE A 13 -7.20 0.49 9.73
N ARG A 14 -6.06 1.20 9.67
CA ARG A 14 -5.02 1.15 10.70
C ARG A 14 -5.16 2.22 11.76
N PHE A 15 -5.55 3.43 11.36
CA PHE A 15 -5.40 4.64 12.18
C PHE A 15 -6.72 5.40 12.36
N SER A 16 -7.86 4.68 12.36
CA SER A 16 -9.17 5.29 12.64
C SER A 16 -9.21 5.90 14.04
N ALA A 17 -10.14 6.84 14.26
CA ALA A 17 -10.29 7.55 15.53
C ALA A 17 -10.53 6.62 16.73
N ASP A 18 -11.06 5.42 16.50
CA ASP A 18 -11.32 4.41 17.52
C ASP A 18 -10.05 3.67 17.97
N ASN A 19 -8.92 3.86 17.28
CA ASN A 19 -7.64 3.21 17.56
C ASN A 19 -6.49 4.23 17.72
N PRO A 20 -6.52 5.04 18.80
CA PRO A 20 -5.67 6.24 18.92
C PRO A 20 -4.19 5.97 19.19
N SER A 21 -3.79 4.73 19.46
CA SER A 21 -2.41 4.41 19.85
C SER A 21 -1.66 3.62 18.77
N ALA A 22 -0.76 4.32 18.08
CA ALA A 22 0.24 3.70 17.21
C ALA A 22 1.08 2.61 17.89
N ALA A 23 1.16 2.57 19.23
CA ALA A 23 1.96 1.57 19.95
C ALA A 23 1.21 0.25 20.20
N ALA A 24 -0.13 0.27 20.14
CA ALA A 24 -0.95 -0.91 20.44
C ALA A 24 -1.38 -1.68 19.18
N LEU A 25 -1.11 -1.13 18.00
CA LEU A 25 -1.50 -1.80 16.75
C LEU A 25 -0.63 -3.05 16.54
N PRO A 26 -1.23 -4.19 16.17
CA PRO A 26 -0.48 -5.41 15.83
C PRO A 26 0.35 -5.20 14.55
N PRO A 27 1.33 -6.07 14.26
CA PRO A 27 2.02 -6.10 12.96
C PRO A 27 1.06 -5.97 11.78
N LEU A 28 1.52 -5.36 10.68
CA LEU A 28 0.68 -5.07 9.50
C LEU A 28 -0.03 -6.33 8.98
N PHE A 29 0.71 -7.44 8.86
CA PHE A 29 0.22 -8.68 8.27
C PHE A 29 -0.64 -9.54 9.21
N ASP A 30 -0.83 -9.10 10.46
CA ASP A 30 -1.81 -9.70 11.38
C ASP A 30 -3.18 -9.03 11.24
N ASP A 31 -3.27 -7.93 10.50
CA ASP A 31 -4.52 -7.20 10.28
C ASP A 31 -5.44 -7.99 9.31
N PRO A 32 -6.68 -8.30 9.72
CA PRO A 32 -7.60 -9.09 8.90
C PRO A 32 -7.94 -8.42 7.56
N HIS A 33 -7.89 -7.09 7.48
CA HIS A 33 -8.14 -6.37 6.24
C HIS A 33 -6.99 -6.52 5.24
N ILE A 34 -5.75 -6.58 5.74
CA ILE A 34 -4.57 -6.84 4.91
C ILE A 34 -4.60 -8.26 4.37
N ILE A 35 -4.85 -9.25 5.24
CA ILE A 35 -4.97 -10.66 4.85
C ILE A 35 -6.07 -10.83 3.80
N SER A 36 -7.23 -10.20 4.01
CA SER A 36 -8.36 -10.24 3.07
C SER A 36 -8.01 -9.62 1.71
N LEU A 37 -7.30 -8.48 1.69
CA LEU A 37 -6.83 -7.86 0.45
C LEU A 37 -5.92 -8.80 -0.34
N LEU A 38 -4.92 -9.40 0.31
CA LEU A 38 -3.96 -10.31 -0.34
C LEU A 38 -4.66 -11.54 -0.92
N ASN A 39 -5.52 -12.19 -0.13
CA ASN A 39 -6.31 -13.33 -0.59
C ASN A 39 -7.22 -12.96 -1.77
N ALA A 40 -7.85 -11.78 -1.73
CA ALA A 40 -8.70 -11.31 -2.82
C ALA A 40 -7.89 -11.10 -4.11
N LEU A 41 -6.70 -10.52 -4.02
CA LEU A 41 -5.84 -10.29 -5.18
C LEU A 41 -5.33 -11.60 -5.79
N GLU A 42 -4.94 -12.57 -4.96
CA GLU A 42 -4.54 -13.92 -5.42
C GLU A 42 -5.69 -14.68 -6.09
N GLY A 43 -6.92 -14.47 -5.62
CA GLY A 43 -8.12 -15.12 -6.16
C GLY A 43 -8.69 -14.47 -7.43
N VAL A 44 -8.20 -13.30 -7.85
CA VAL A 44 -8.73 -12.61 -9.04
C VAL A 44 -8.33 -13.38 -10.30
N THR A 45 -9.33 -13.77 -11.08
CA THR A 45 -9.15 -14.40 -12.39
C THR A 45 -9.94 -13.64 -13.45
N GLY A 46 -9.37 -13.49 -14.66
CA GLY A 46 -10.05 -12.88 -15.81
C GLY A 46 -10.31 -11.36 -15.72
N ALA A 47 -9.79 -10.69 -14.69
CA ALA A 47 -9.93 -9.24 -14.54
C ALA A 47 -8.55 -8.58 -14.36
N ARG A 48 -8.34 -7.45 -15.04
CA ARG A 48 -7.18 -6.58 -14.82
C ARG A 48 -7.40 -5.75 -13.56
N VAL A 49 -6.47 -5.80 -12.62
CA VAL A 49 -6.47 -4.99 -11.39
C VAL A 49 -5.36 -3.95 -11.47
N ILE A 50 -5.71 -2.70 -11.21
CA ILE A 50 -4.75 -1.59 -11.13
C ILE A 50 -4.83 -1.05 -9.71
N LEU A 51 -3.69 -1.08 -9.02
CA LEU A 51 -3.53 -0.60 -7.66
C LEU A 51 -2.77 0.72 -7.69
N VAL A 52 -3.39 1.79 -7.20
CA VAL A 52 -2.78 3.11 -7.08
C VAL A 52 -2.44 3.37 -5.62
N SER A 53 -1.25 3.88 -5.39
CA SER A 53 -0.73 4.19 -4.06
C SER A 53 0.18 5.42 -4.12
N ASN A 54 0.58 5.93 -2.96
CA ASN A 54 1.50 7.05 -2.86
C ASN A 54 2.80 6.60 -2.19
N GLU A 55 3.94 6.90 -2.82
CA GLU A 55 5.25 6.81 -2.19
C GLU A 55 5.39 7.92 -1.13
N VAL A 56 5.66 7.54 0.12
CA VAL A 56 5.72 8.44 1.29
C VAL A 56 7.03 8.32 2.08
N GLY A 57 7.92 7.41 1.68
CA GLY A 57 9.19 7.11 2.34
C GLY A 57 10.39 7.91 1.84
N MET A 58 10.26 8.65 0.73
CA MET A 58 11.35 9.47 0.16
C MET A 58 11.56 10.82 0.87
N GLY A 59 10.85 11.09 1.97
CA GLY A 59 11.00 12.28 2.80
C GLY A 59 11.87 12.07 4.05
N ILE A 60 11.92 13.10 4.90
CA ILE A 60 12.55 13.02 6.22
C ILE A 60 11.74 12.11 7.15
N VAL A 61 12.38 11.58 8.19
CA VAL A 61 11.72 10.84 9.26
C VAL A 61 10.80 11.78 10.06
N PRO A 62 9.48 11.53 10.12
CA PRO A 62 8.58 12.35 10.92
C PRO A 62 8.89 12.28 12.41
N ASP A 63 8.69 13.37 13.15
CA ASP A 63 8.75 13.38 14.62
C ASP A 63 7.55 12.66 15.26
N ASN A 64 6.42 12.63 14.55
CA ASN A 64 5.21 11.98 14.98
C ASN A 64 5.31 10.44 14.84
N ARG A 65 5.12 9.71 15.94
CA ARG A 65 5.20 8.23 15.97
C ARG A 65 4.18 7.55 15.06
N LEU A 66 2.95 8.07 14.98
CA LEU A 66 1.91 7.56 14.09
C LEU A 66 2.32 7.74 12.63
N ALA A 67 2.87 8.90 12.28
CA ALA A 67 3.34 9.18 10.93
C ALA A 67 4.53 8.30 10.52
N ARG A 68 5.48 8.03 11.44
CA ARG A 68 6.54 7.04 11.21
C ARG A 68 5.94 5.66 10.94
N ARG A 69 5.05 5.19 11.81
CA ARG A 69 4.43 3.88 11.62
C ARG A 69 3.65 3.77 10.32
N PHE A 70 2.88 4.79 9.95
CA PHE A 70 2.16 4.84 8.68
C PHE A 70 3.11 4.73 7.48
N ARG A 71 4.21 5.49 7.45
CA ARG A 71 5.13 5.45 6.31
C ARG A 71 5.81 4.08 6.18
N ASP A 72 6.14 3.46 7.31
CA ASP A 72 6.80 2.15 7.34
C ASP A 72 5.82 1.05 6.89
N GLU A 73 4.59 1.03 7.44
CA GLU A 73 3.54 0.07 7.03
C GLU A 73 3.10 0.28 5.56
N ALA A 74 3.08 1.51 5.06
CA ALA A 74 2.81 1.78 3.65
C ALA A 74 3.90 1.16 2.75
N GLY A 75 5.18 1.31 3.12
CA GLY A 75 6.29 0.69 2.40
C GLY A 75 6.27 -0.84 2.45
N GLU A 76 5.93 -1.44 3.59
CA GLU A 76 5.74 -2.89 3.73
C GLU A 76 4.62 -3.40 2.81
N LEU A 77 3.48 -2.70 2.78
CA LEU A 77 2.37 -3.03 1.88
C LEU A 77 2.79 -2.94 0.41
N HIS A 78 3.51 -1.88 0.01
CA HIS A 78 3.97 -1.72 -1.38
C HIS A 78 4.94 -2.81 -1.80
N GLN A 79 5.83 -3.26 -0.91
CA GLN A 79 6.76 -4.34 -1.21
C GLN A 79 6.03 -5.66 -1.51
N VAL A 80 5.06 -6.03 -0.67
CA VAL A 80 4.27 -7.25 -0.88
C VAL A 80 3.43 -7.16 -2.14
N LEU A 81 2.70 -6.05 -2.34
CA LEU A 81 1.89 -5.86 -3.54
C LEU A 81 2.73 -5.78 -4.81
N GLY A 82 3.90 -5.14 -4.77
CA GLY A 82 4.85 -5.12 -5.88
C GLY A 82 5.39 -6.51 -6.24
N GLY A 83 5.48 -7.41 -5.25
CA GLY A 83 5.75 -8.83 -5.45
C GLY A 83 4.64 -9.52 -6.23
N LEU A 84 3.38 -9.26 -5.89
CA LEU A 84 2.19 -9.85 -6.51
C LEU A 84 1.86 -9.28 -7.91
N CYS A 85 2.12 -8.00 -8.16
CA CYS A 85 1.78 -7.36 -9.43
C CYS A 85 2.63 -7.87 -10.59
N ASP A 86 2.04 -8.06 -11.77
CA ASP A 86 2.79 -8.38 -13.00
C ASP A 86 3.79 -7.28 -13.37
N CYS A 87 3.43 -6.03 -13.10
CA CYS A 87 4.25 -4.86 -13.36
C CYS A 87 4.08 -3.78 -12.27
N VAL A 88 5.07 -2.89 -12.12
CA VAL A 88 5.04 -1.78 -11.18
C VAL A 88 5.66 -0.54 -11.82
N ASN A 89 4.96 0.59 -11.74
CA ASN A 89 5.45 1.89 -12.18
C ASN A 89 5.50 2.88 -11.01
N LEU A 90 6.57 3.65 -10.91
CA LEU A 90 6.60 4.91 -10.17
C LEU A 90 6.24 6.04 -11.12
N VAL A 91 5.24 6.86 -10.78
CA VAL A 91 4.84 8.00 -11.62
C VAL A 91 5.34 9.30 -11.01
N VAL A 92 6.15 10.05 -11.76
CA VAL A 92 6.71 11.35 -11.34
C VAL A 92 6.44 12.38 -12.42
N ALA A 93 5.81 13.51 -12.07
CA ALA A 93 5.42 14.56 -13.01
C ALA A 93 4.60 14.04 -14.22
N GLY A 94 3.76 13.02 -13.99
CA GLY A 94 2.96 12.38 -15.04
C GLY A 94 3.72 11.39 -15.93
N LEU A 95 5.02 11.18 -15.67
CA LEU A 95 5.87 10.27 -16.42
C LEU A 95 6.04 8.96 -15.64
N ALA A 96 5.81 7.84 -16.31
CA ALA A 96 5.99 6.51 -15.72
C ALA A 96 7.46 6.08 -15.79
N LEU A 97 8.01 5.73 -14.63
CA LEU A 97 9.27 5.03 -14.47
C LEU A 97 8.97 3.56 -14.12
N PRO A 98 9.25 2.61 -15.02
CA PRO A 98 9.02 1.19 -14.73
C PRO A 98 10.01 0.68 -13.67
N LEU A 99 9.46 0.09 -12.61
CA LEU A 99 10.22 -0.55 -11.53
C LEU A 99 10.23 -2.09 -11.68
N LYS A 100 9.18 -2.67 -12.27
CA LYS A 100 9.04 -4.11 -12.52
C LYS A 100 8.24 -4.33 -13.80
N GLY A 101 8.80 -5.12 -14.72
CA GLY A 101 8.12 -5.57 -15.94
C GLY A 101 7.60 -4.43 -16.84
N PRO A 102 7.14 -4.75 -18.06
CA PRO A 102 6.37 -3.81 -18.86
C PRO A 102 4.92 -3.79 -18.36
N CYS A 103 4.43 -2.62 -17.92
CA CYS A 103 2.98 -2.45 -17.76
C CYS A 103 2.33 -2.31 -19.13
N LEU A 104 1.53 -3.31 -19.52
CA LEU A 104 0.73 -3.25 -20.74
C LEU A 104 -0.27 -2.09 -20.58
N THR A 105 -0.22 -1.10 -21.46
CA THR A 105 -1.23 -0.02 -21.53
C THR A 105 -2.56 -0.58 -21.94
#